data_AF-A0A9W6U1E6-F1
#
_entry.id   AF-A0A9W6U1E6-F1
#
_cell.length_a   1.000
_cell.length_b   1.000
_cell.length_c   1.000
_cell.angle_alpha   90.00
_cell.angle_beta   90.00
_cell.angle_gamma   90.00
#
_symmetry.space_group_name_H-M   'P 1'
#
loop_
_entity.id
_entity.type
_entity.pdbx_description
1 polymer ?
#
loop_
_entity_poly.entity_id
_entity_poly.type
_entity_poly.pdbx_seq_one_letter_code
_entity_poly.pdbx_strand_id
1 'polypeptide(L)'
;METNVVGLSLRASEGTVQGKRHLRTDQKADGNLNEERATVTLGTKLYDKVATTKWLEGLLEKGESLKKVKEQYLKISSTLPKEKMVFHPNWNAYAKYERMHFKKATGKKVAYAYFGSIPQSEKNTEEVLQGWIIAGRSDESVGKYLGVWGLPPSEQVLHVNWRAFKKYKKWHAQ
;
A
#
# COMPACT_ATOMS: atom_id res chain seq x y z
N MET A 1 59.88 5.91 -39.73
CA MET A 1 60.69 4.70 -39.92
C MET A 1 60.46 3.82 -38.71
N GLU A 2 60.09 2.56 -38.77
CA GLU A 2 59.61 1.65 -39.80
C GLU A 2 58.95 0.51 -39.01
N THR A 3 57.89 -0.04 -39.60
CA THR A 3 57.10 -1.18 -39.16
C THR A 3 57.94 -2.43 -38.88
N ASN A 4 57.49 -3.26 -37.93
CA ASN A 4 57.48 -4.69 -38.22
C ASN A 4 56.24 -5.41 -37.68
N VAL A 5 55.62 -6.13 -38.60
CA VAL A 5 54.36 -6.86 -38.54
C VAL A 5 54.72 -8.33 -38.42
N VAL A 6 54.09 -9.06 -37.49
CA VAL A 6 53.89 -10.49 -37.67
C VAL A 6 52.42 -10.77 -37.43
N GLY A 7 51.70 -10.99 -38.52
CA GLY A 7 50.37 -11.58 -38.49
C GLY A 7 50.48 -13.10 -38.47
N LEU A 8 49.48 -13.75 -37.86
CA LEU A 8 48.98 -15.01 -38.39
C LEU A 8 47.46 -15.08 -38.25
N SER A 9 46.88 -15.56 -39.33
CA SER A 9 45.48 -15.47 -39.73
C SER A 9 44.63 -16.64 -39.22
N LEU A 10 43.35 -16.32 -38.99
CA LEU A 10 42.11 -17.09 -39.00
C LEU A 10 42.14 -18.64 -39.04
N ARG A 11 41.31 -19.24 -38.18
CA ARG A 11 40.22 -20.13 -38.61
C ARG A 11 39.03 -20.08 -37.65
N ALA A 12 37.87 -19.77 -38.21
CA ALA A 12 36.56 -19.92 -37.59
C ALA A 12 36.10 -21.39 -37.69
N SER A 13 35.37 -21.85 -36.67
CA SER A 13 34.29 -22.83 -36.89
C SER A 13 33.10 -22.47 -36.03
N GLU A 14 31.94 -22.50 -36.68
CA GLU A 14 30.61 -22.13 -36.21
C GLU A 14 30.10 -23.03 -35.09
N GLY A 15 29.29 -22.43 -34.21
CA GLY A 15 28.55 -23.11 -33.16
C GLY A 15 27.35 -22.26 -32.74
N THR A 16 26.31 -22.31 -33.57
CA THR A 16 25.04 -21.59 -33.47
C THR A 16 24.25 -22.00 -32.22
N VAL A 17 23.88 -21.05 -31.35
CA VAL A 17 22.68 -21.17 -30.52
C VAL A 17 21.92 -19.83 -30.52
N GLN A 18 20.86 -19.82 -31.31
CA GLN A 18 19.79 -18.83 -31.26
C GLN A 18 19.16 -18.78 -29.86
N GLY A 19 19.03 -17.57 -29.32
CA GLY A 19 18.24 -17.31 -28.12
C GLY A 19 17.65 -15.90 -28.17
N LYS A 20 16.60 -15.72 -28.98
CA LYS A 20 15.75 -14.52 -29.01
C LYS A 20 15.34 -14.14 -27.59
N ARG A 21 15.77 -12.97 -27.09
CA ARG A 21 15.07 -12.29 -25.97
C ARG A 21 14.46 -11.00 -26.48
N HIS A 22 13.14 -11.09 -26.64
CA HIS A 22 12.24 -10.01 -26.98
C HIS A 22 12.30 -8.91 -25.92
N LEU A 23 12.11 -7.67 -26.40
CA LEU A 23 11.72 -6.52 -25.60
C LEU A 23 10.67 -6.90 -24.55
N ARG A 24 10.93 -6.52 -23.29
CA ARG A 24 9.87 -6.20 -22.35
C ARG A 24 10.10 -4.79 -21.86
N THR A 25 9.23 -3.93 -22.36
CA THR A 25 8.79 -2.67 -21.77
C THR A 25 9.01 -2.62 -20.27
N ASP A 26 9.71 -1.59 -19.82
CA ASP A 26 9.65 -1.10 -18.44
C ASP A 26 8.21 -0.64 -18.15
N GLN A 27 7.32 -1.61 -17.91
CA GLN A 27 6.20 -1.37 -17.03
C GLN A 27 6.83 -1.01 -15.69
N LYS A 28 6.82 0.29 -15.37
CA LYS A 28 6.79 0.75 -14.00
C LYS A 28 5.69 -0.03 -13.30
N ALA A 29 6.06 -1.14 -12.68
CA ALA A 29 5.35 -1.68 -11.57
C ALA A 29 5.48 -0.63 -10.47
N ASP A 30 4.64 0.39 -10.51
CA ASP A 30 4.15 1.03 -9.31
C ASP A 30 3.33 -0.04 -8.58
N GLY A 31 4.07 -1.00 -8.02
CA GLY A 31 3.60 -2.09 -7.20
C GLY A 31 3.08 -1.47 -5.92
N ASN A 32 1.89 -0.90 -6.00
CA ASN A 32 1.04 -0.58 -4.88
C ASN A 32 0.59 -1.91 -4.24
N LEU A 33 1.54 -2.66 -3.68
CA LEU A 33 1.35 -3.94 -3.00
C LEU A 33 1.00 -3.73 -1.52
N ASN A 34 1.04 -2.48 -1.03
CA ASN A 34 0.91 -2.15 0.39
C ASN A 34 -0.27 -1.26 0.79
N GLU A 35 -1.10 -0.76 -0.14
CA GLU A 35 -2.45 -0.33 0.26
C GLU A 35 -3.20 -1.57 0.75
N GLU A 36 -3.31 -1.70 2.08
CA GLU A 36 -4.18 -2.61 2.80
C GLU A 36 -5.45 -2.90 2.00
N ARG A 37 -5.69 -4.18 1.75
CA ARG A 37 -6.71 -4.71 0.83
C ARG A 37 -8.08 -4.09 1.11
N ALA A 38 -8.37 -2.96 0.47
CA ALA A 38 -9.72 -2.46 0.31
C ALA A 38 -10.38 -3.40 -0.69
N THR A 39 -10.99 -4.46 -0.17
CA THR A 39 -11.94 -5.32 -0.90
C THR A 39 -13.34 -4.89 -0.50
N VAL A 40 -14.27 -5.04 -1.42
CA VAL A 40 -15.68 -4.73 -1.19
C VAL A 40 -16.47 -6.02 -1.32
N THR A 41 -17.28 -6.32 -0.31
CA THR A 41 -18.27 -7.40 -0.33
C THR A 41 -19.65 -6.77 -0.47
N LEU A 42 -20.33 -7.01 -1.60
CA LEU A 42 -21.69 -6.56 -1.86
C LEU A 42 -22.56 -7.77 -2.22
N GLY A 43 -23.43 -8.16 -1.30
CA GLY A 43 -24.19 -9.40 -1.43
C GLY A 43 -23.25 -10.61 -1.54
N THR A 44 -23.34 -11.36 -2.63
CA THR A 44 -22.48 -12.52 -2.93
C THR A 44 -21.21 -12.18 -3.72
N LYS A 45 -21.02 -10.93 -4.15
CA LYS A 45 -19.86 -10.52 -4.95
C LYS A 45 -18.75 -9.96 -4.08
N LEU A 46 -17.57 -10.56 -4.20
CA LEU A 46 -16.31 -10.05 -3.65
C LEU A 46 -15.53 -9.35 -4.77
N TYR A 47 -15.29 -8.06 -4.63
CA TYR A 47 -14.40 -7.31 -5.51
C TYR A 47 -12.98 -7.40 -4.97
N ASP A 48 -12.04 -7.77 -5.85
CA ASP A 48 -10.62 -7.70 -5.52
C ASP A 48 -10.16 -6.24 -5.30
N LYS A 49 -8.90 -6.07 -4.91
CA LYS A 49 -8.32 -4.75 -4.60
C LYS A 49 -8.37 -3.79 -5.79
N VAL A 50 -8.09 -4.27 -7.00
CA VAL A 50 -8.00 -3.43 -8.20
C VAL A 50 -9.40 -3.02 -8.63
N ALA A 51 -10.34 -3.96 -8.66
CA ALA A 51 -11.73 -3.72 -8.99
C ALA A 51 -12.40 -2.77 -7.98
N THR A 52 -12.14 -2.97 -6.68
CA THR A 52 -12.61 -2.06 -5.62
C THR A 52 -12.08 -0.65 -5.83
N THR A 53 -10.78 -0.51 -6.12
CA THR A 53 -10.15 0.81 -6.34
C THR A 53 -10.81 1.55 -7.50
N LYS A 54 -10.94 0.90 -8.66
CA LYS A 54 -11.59 1.48 -9.84
C LYS A 54 -13.04 1.86 -9.58
N TRP A 55 -13.77 1.02 -8.85
CA TRP A 55 -15.16 1.32 -8.50
C TRP A 55 -15.29 2.54 -7.59
N LEU A 56 -14.43 2.67 -6.58
CA LEU A 56 -14.37 3.85 -5.71
C LEU A 56 -13.97 5.12 -6.47
N GLU A 57 -13.04 5.04 -7.43
CA GLU A 57 -12.67 6.15 -8.31
C GLU A 57 -13.87 6.62 -9.14
N GLY A 58 -14.66 5.70 -9.70
CA GLY A 58 -15.88 6.06 -10.41
C GLY A 58 -16.93 6.75 -9.54
N LEU A 59 -17.04 6.37 -8.25
CA LEU A 59 -17.91 7.09 -7.30
C LEU A 59 -17.39 8.50 -7.00
N LEU A 60 -16.06 8.64 -6.88
CA LEU A 60 -15.41 9.92 -6.63
C LEU A 60 -15.58 10.88 -7.81
N GLU A 61 -15.46 10.38 -9.05
CA GLU A 61 -15.68 11.14 -10.29
C GLU A 61 -17.12 11.65 -10.39
N LYS A 62 -18.09 10.80 -10.03
CA LYS A 62 -19.52 11.17 -9.93
C LYS A 62 -19.83 12.17 -8.82
N GLY A 63 -18.86 12.49 -7.95
CA GLY A 63 -19.05 13.45 -6.86
C GLY A 63 -19.87 12.88 -5.69
N GLU A 64 -19.84 11.56 -5.50
CA GLU A 64 -20.61 10.93 -4.42
C GLU A 64 -20.10 11.34 -3.04
N SER A 65 -21.01 11.73 -2.15
CA SER A 65 -20.64 12.18 -0.79
C SER A 65 -20.16 11.01 0.08
N LEU A 66 -19.32 11.32 1.08
CA LEU A 66 -18.86 10.32 2.06
C LEU A 66 -20.04 9.58 2.71
N LYS A 67 -21.10 10.31 3.08
CA LYS A 67 -22.32 9.73 3.68
C LYS A 67 -22.99 8.74 2.71
N LYS A 68 -23.17 9.13 1.45
CA LYS A 68 -23.83 8.28 0.45
C LYS A 68 -23.00 7.03 0.15
N VAL A 69 -21.68 7.15 0.01
CA VAL A 69 -20.78 6.00 -0.17
C VAL A 69 -20.82 5.05 1.04
N LYS A 70 -20.77 5.59 2.26
CA LYS A 70 -20.86 4.79 3.49
C LYS A 70 -22.16 3.99 3.56
N GLU A 71 -23.30 4.68 3.47
CA GLU A 71 -24.61 4.11 3.80
C GLU A 71 -25.21 3.33 2.63
N GLN A 72 -25.19 3.91 1.42
CA GLN A 72 -25.91 3.34 0.28
C GLN A 72 -25.08 2.34 -0.50
N TYR A 73 -23.78 2.60 -0.67
CA TYR A 73 -22.91 1.76 -1.49
C TYR A 73 -22.23 0.68 -0.66
N LEU A 74 -21.60 1.04 0.47
CA LEU A 74 -20.85 0.08 1.30
C LEU A 74 -21.69 -0.59 2.38
N LYS A 75 -22.94 -0.15 2.55
CA LYS A 75 -23.92 -0.68 3.52
C LYS A 75 -23.43 -0.61 4.98
N ILE A 76 -22.60 0.37 5.29
CA ILE A 76 -22.14 0.64 6.66
C ILE A 76 -23.15 1.58 7.32
N SER A 77 -23.91 1.08 8.29
CA SER A 77 -24.90 1.89 8.99
C SER A 77 -24.25 3.07 9.75
N SER A 78 -24.88 4.24 9.71
CA SER A 78 -24.48 5.38 10.55
C SER A 78 -24.91 5.25 12.01
N THR A 79 -25.83 4.33 12.32
CA THR A 79 -26.17 3.97 13.71
C THR A 79 -25.21 2.96 14.32
N LEU A 80 -24.29 2.41 13.52
CA LEU A 80 -23.30 1.46 14.01
C LEU A 80 -22.27 2.20 14.88
N PRO A 81 -22.04 1.78 16.15
CA PRO A 81 -21.00 2.36 16.99
C PRO A 81 -19.63 2.28 16.31
N LYS A 82 -18.77 3.28 16.54
CA LYS A 82 -17.45 3.38 15.87
C LYS A 82 -16.59 2.15 16.13
N GLU A 83 -16.68 1.58 17.33
CA GLU A 83 -15.93 0.40 17.75
C GLU A 83 -16.38 -0.85 16.98
N LYS A 84 -17.63 -0.91 16.51
CA LYS A 84 -18.14 -2.01 15.69
C LYS A 84 -17.92 -1.78 14.20
N MET A 85 -17.82 -0.51 13.79
CA MET A 85 -17.65 -0.12 12.39
C MET A 85 -16.33 -0.62 11.80
N VAL A 86 -15.25 -0.65 12.58
CA VAL A 86 -13.93 -1.12 12.13
C VAL A 86 -13.89 -2.61 11.78
N PHE A 87 -14.83 -3.39 12.29
CA PHE A 87 -14.97 -4.82 11.99
C PHE A 87 -15.89 -5.08 10.79
N HIS A 88 -16.49 -4.04 10.21
CA HIS A 88 -17.32 -4.19 9.04
C HIS A 88 -16.48 -4.63 7.83
N PRO A 89 -16.93 -5.62 7.02
CA PRO A 89 -16.17 -6.13 5.87
C PRO A 89 -15.73 -5.04 4.89
N ASN A 90 -16.56 -4.00 4.74
CA ASN A 90 -16.35 -2.88 3.83
C ASN A 90 -15.64 -1.66 4.46
N TRP A 91 -15.19 -1.74 5.73
CA TRP A 91 -14.54 -0.61 6.42
C TRP A 91 -13.29 -0.11 5.67
N ASN A 92 -12.43 -1.02 5.23
CA ASN A 92 -11.21 -0.64 4.51
C ASN A 92 -11.49 0.07 3.18
N ALA A 93 -12.59 -0.31 2.51
CA ALA A 93 -13.04 0.37 1.30
C ALA A 93 -13.55 1.78 1.61
N TYR A 94 -14.29 1.95 2.70
CA TYR A 94 -14.74 3.27 3.15
C TYR A 94 -13.55 4.18 3.52
N ALA A 95 -12.62 3.70 4.34
CA ALA A 95 -11.42 4.44 4.71
C ALA A 95 -10.55 4.79 3.48
N LYS A 96 -10.54 3.93 2.44
CA LYS A 96 -9.90 4.26 1.15
C LYS A 96 -10.64 5.40 0.44
N TYR A 97 -11.96 5.36 0.38
CA TYR A 97 -12.77 6.41 -0.23
C TYR A 97 -12.58 7.77 0.48
N GLU A 98 -12.52 7.80 1.82
CA GLU A 98 -12.25 9.02 2.59
C GLU A 98 -10.91 9.65 2.20
N ARG A 99 -9.86 8.85 2.04
CA ARG A 99 -8.53 9.33 1.60
C ARG A 99 -8.55 9.89 0.18
N MET A 100 -9.26 9.22 -0.73
CA MET A 100 -9.45 9.68 -2.10
C MET A 100 -10.21 11.01 -2.15
N HIS A 101 -11.29 11.11 -1.38
CA HIS A 101 -12.11 12.31 -1.26
C HIS A 101 -11.32 13.48 -0.68
N PHE A 102 -10.54 13.25 0.38
CA PHE A 102 -9.64 14.26 0.95
C PHE A 102 -8.61 14.75 -0.08
N LYS A 103 -8.00 13.83 -0.83
CA LYS A 103 -7.03 14.19 -1.88
C LYS A 103 -7.67 15.04 -2.99
N LYS A 104 -8.88 14.70 -3.43
CA LYS A 104 -9.61 15.48 -4.43
C LYS A 104 -9.95 16.88 -3.92
N ALA A 105 -10.35 17.01 -2.65
CA ALA A 105 -10.72 18.29 -2.06
C ALA A 105 -9.54 19.21 -1.76
N THR A 106 -8.39 18.66 -1.36
CA THR A 106 -7.26 19.45 -0.84
C THR A 106 -6.02 19.46 -1.73
N GLY A 107 -5.95 18.57 -2.74
CA GLY A 107 -4.73 18.29 -3.50
C GLY A 107 -3.66 17.53 -2.71
N LYS A 108 -3.86 17.25 -1.41
CA LYS A 108 -2.88 16.63 -0.52
C LYS A 108 -3.27 15.19 -0.19
N LYS A 109 -2.28 14.32 -0.01
CA LYS A 109 -2.51 12.98 0.55
C LYS A 109 -2.61 13.08 2.09
N VAL A 110 -3.50 12.28 2.69
CA VAL A 110 -3.50 12.08 4.15
C VAL A 110 -2.15 11.46 4.54
N ALA A 111 -1.58 11.93 5.65
CA ALA A 111 -0.34 11.34 6.18
C ALA A 111 -0.52 9.83 6.40
N TYR A 112 0.52 9.07 6.09
CA TYR A 112 0.46 7.61 6.27
C TYR A 112 0.55 7.23 7.76
N ALA A 113 1.41 7.96 8.48
CA ALA A 113 1.61 7.86 9.92
C ALA A 113 2.09 9.21 10.46
N TYR A 114 2.12 9.34 11.77
CA TYR A 114 2.73 10.44 12.52
C TYR A 114 3.80 9.87 13.46
N PHE A 115 5.01 10.39 13.36
CA PHE A 115 6.08 10.10 14.32
C PHE A 115 6.21 11.30 15.25
N GLY A 116 5.72 11.16 16.49
CA GLY A 116 5.38 12.30 17.31
C GLY A 116 4.31 13.16 16.62
N SER A 117 4.59 14.44 16.41
CA SER A 117 3.72 15.37 15.68
C SER A 117 4.02 15.47 14.18
N ILE A 118 5.05 14.77 13.69
CA ILE A 118 5.54 14.94 12.32
C ILE A 118 4.80 13.99 11.37
N PRO A 119 4.06 14.51 10.37
CA PRO A 119 3.40 13.67 9.37
C PRO A 119 4.43 12.97 8.48
N GLN A 120 4.21 11.68 8.23
CA GLN A 120 5.09 10.84 7.42
C GLN A 120 4.41 10.38 6.14
N SER A 121 5.22 10.30 5.07
CA SER A 121 4.84 9.60 3.84
C SER A 121 4.86 8.09 4.08
N GLU A 122 4.23 7.32 3.19
CA GLU A 122 4.29 5.85 3.25
C GLU A 122 5.74 5.37 3.11
N LYS A 123 6.49 5.91 2.15
CA LYS A 123 7.89 5.54 1.90
C LYS A 123 8.77 5.78 3.14
N ASN A 124 8.71 6.99 3.71
CA ASN A 124 9.49 7.32 4.91
C ASN A 124 9.09 6.44 6.09
N THR A 125 7.79 6.14 6.21
CA THR A 125 7.32 5.20 7.25
C THR A 125 7.94 3.83 7.05
N GLU A 126 7.89 3.28 5.83
CA GLU A 126 8.45 1.97 5.51
C GLU A 126 9.96 1.86 5.81
N GLU A 127 10.75 2.87 5.42
CA GLU A 127 12.19 2.93 5.71
C GLU A 127 12.47 2.88 7.22
N VAL A 128 11.72 3.65 8.02
CA VAL A 128 11.87 3.65 9.48
C VAL A 128 11.44 2.32 10.10
N LEU A 129 10.32 1.74 9.64
CA LEU A 129 9.85 0.44 10.12
C LEU A 129 10.89 -0.67 9.83
N GLN A 130 11.50 -0.67 8.65
CA GLN A 130 12.57 -1.62 8.30
C GLN A 130 13.81 -1.42 9.20
N GLY A 131 14.20 -0.17 9.47
CA GLY A 131 15.26 0.12 10.41
C GLY A 131 15.01 -0.44 11.81
N TRP A 132 13.76 -0.39 12.30
CA TRP A 132 13.39 -0.99 13.58
C TRP A 132 13.45 -2.52 13.59
N ILE A 133 13.11 -3.16 12.48
CA ILE A 133 13.25 -4.63 12.31
C ILE A 133 14.72 -5.02 12.39
N ILE A 134 15.58 -4.34 11.63
CA ILE A 134 17.04 -4.58 11.63
C ILE A 134 17.62 -4.37 13.04
N ALA A 135 17.14 -3.36 13.76
CA ALA A 135 17.55 -3.08 15.14
C ALA A 135 16.94 -4.04 16.18
N GLY A 136 16.16 -5.05 15.78
CA GLY A 136 15.56 -6.04 16.68
C GLY A 136 14.56 -5.47 17.68
N ARG A 137 13.82 -4.40 17.31
CA ARG A 137 12.83 -3.80 18.22
C ARG A 137 11.63 -4.75 18.41
N SER A 138 11.12 -4.82 19.62
CA SER A 138 9.90 -5.61 19.89
C SER A 138 8.64 -4.94 19.37
N ASP A 139 7.61 -5.75 19.10
CA ASP A 139 6.25 -5.26 18.80
C ASP A 139 5.75 -4.26 19.84
N GLU A 140 6.01 -4.53 21.12
CA GLU A 140 5.63 -3.64 22.22
C GLU A 140 6.35 -2.29 22.13
N SER A 141 7.67 -2.28 21.91
CA SER A 141 8.45 -1.05 21.81
C SER A 141 7.97 -0.17 20.66
N VAL A 142 7.74 -0.77 19.49
CA VAL A 142 7.24 -0.05 18.31
C VAL A 142 5.79 0.40 18.51
N GLY A 143 4.94 -0.45 19.08
CA GLY A 143 3.56 -0.09 19.37
C GLY A 143 3.45 1.10 20.33
N LYS A 144 4.30 1.14 21.37
CA LYS A 144 4.38 2.27 22.31
C LYS A 144 4.83 3.53 21.60
N TYR A 145 5.87 3.46 20.77
CA TYR A 145 6.35 4.61 20.00
C TYR A 145 5.29 5.17 19.06
N LEU A 146 4.53 4.29 18.40
CA LEU A 146 3.46 4.68 17.50
C LEU A 146 2.17 5.10 18.21
N GLY A 147 2.11 5.03 19.55
CA GLY A 147 0.94 5.40 20.35
C GLY A 147 -0.25 4.44 20.22
N VAL A 148 -0.03 3.24 19.66
CA VAL A 148 -1.09 2.23 19.48
C VAL A 148 -1.11 1.20 20.60
N TRP A 149 -0.02 1.07 21.37
CA TRP A 149 0.06 0.11 22.45
C TRP A 149 -0.78 0.55 23.65
N GLY A 150 -1.44 -0.41 24.32
CA GLY A 150 -2.29 -0.15 25.49
C GLY A 150 -3.70 0.35 25.16
N LEU A 151 -3.99 0.72 23.91
CA LEU A 151 -5.35 1.02 23.48
C LEU A 151 -6.20 -0.26 23.39
N PRO A 152 -7.51 -0.21 23.67
CA PRO A 152 -8.43 -1.28 23.34
C PRO A 152 -8.37 -1.65 21.85
N PRO A 153 -8.58 -2.93 21.45
CA PRO A 153 -8.46 -3.34 20.05
C PRO A 153 -9.30 -2.51 19.06
N SER A 154 -10.51 -2.10 19.45
CA SER A 154 -11.36 -1.23 18.64
C SER A 154 -10.75 0.16 18.41
N GLU A 155 -10.06 0.70 19.41
CA GLU A 155 -9.40 2.00 19.34
C GLU A 155 -8.07 1.93 18.60
N GLN A 156 -7.34 0.81 18.74
CA GLN A 156 -6.13 0.55 17.96
C GLN A 156 -6.41 0.66 16.48
N VAL A 157 -7.49 0.03 15.97
CA VAL A 157 -7.80 0.03 14.53
C VAL A 157 -8.18 1.42 14.00
N LEU A 158 -8.71 2.29 14.88
CA LEU A 158 -9.04 3.68 14.56
C LEU A 158 -7.84 4.63 14.68
N HIS A 159 -6.75 4.20 15.31
CA HIS A 159 -5.59 5.04 15.52
C HIS A 159 -4.88 5.36 14.20
N VAL A 160 -4.44 6.61 14.03
CA VAL A 160 -3.81 7.08 12.79
C VAL A 160 -2.56 6.27 12.40
N ASN A 161 -1.82 5.80 13.40
CA ASN A 161 -0.61 4.99 13.20
C ASN A 161 -0.86 3.48 13.11
N TRP A 162 -2.12 3.03 13.19
CA TRP A 162 -2.45 1.61 13.14
C TRP A 162 -1.91 0.92 11.89
N ARG A 163 -2.02 1.58 10.74
CA ARG A 163 -1.55 1.08 9.45
C ARG A 163 -0.04 0.83 9.44
N ALA A 164 0.72 1.73 10.07
CA ALA A 164 2.16 1.58 10.23
C ALA A 164 2.48 0.40 11.16
N PHE A 165 1.80 0.32 12.31
CA PHE A 165 2.05 -0.77 13.27
C PHE A 165 1.67 -2.14 12.72
N LYS A 166 0.53 -2.26 12.04
CA LYS A 166 0.10 -3.50 11.38
C LYS A 166 1.09 -3.96 10.32
N LYS A 167 1.65 -3.01 9.55
CA LYS A 167 2.71 -3.29 8.56
C LYS A 167 3.99 -3.80 9.25
N TYR A 168 4.41 -3.12 10.32
CA TYR A 168 5.54 -3.56 11.14
C TYR A 168 5.37 -4.99 11.64
N LYS A 169 4.26 -5.30 12.32
CA LYS A 169 3.97 -6.64 12.83
C LYS A 169 4.02 -7.72 11.75
N LYS A 170 3.52 -7.41 10.56
CA LYS A 170 3.53 -8.35 9.43
C LYS A 170 4.96 -8.66 8.98
N TRP A 171 5.84 -7.66 8.93
CA TRP A 171 7.23 -7.85 8.50
C TRP A 171 8.10 -8.45 9.61
N HIS A 172 7.87 -8.07 10.87
CA HIS A 172 8.62 -8.58 12.01
C HIS A 172 8.35 -10.07 12.29
N ALA A 173 7.21 -10.60 11.84
CA ALA A 173 6.88 -12.02 11.96
C ALA A 173 7.45 -12.90 10.82
N GLN A 174 8.22 -12.32 9.88
CA GLN A 174 8.89 -13.04 8.78
C GLN A 174 10.34 -13.32 9.16
#